data_AF-A0A1H7QBT7-F1
#
_entry.id   AF-A0A1H7QBT7-F1
#
_cell.length_a   1.000
_cell.length_b   1.000
_cell.length_c   1.000
_cell.angle_alpha   90.00
_cell.angle_beta   90.00
_cell.angle_gamma   90.00
#
_symmetry.space_group_name_H-M   'P 1'
#
loop_
_entity.id
_entity.type
_entity.pdbx_description
1 polymer ?
#
loop_
_entity_poly.entity_id
_entity_poly.type
_entity_poly.pdbx_seq_one_letter_code
_entity_poly.pdbx_strand_id
1 'polypeptide(L)'
;MLQILQKNADESSFCPLCQASMYFIEAEEFDKEILFHQCSHCHHQVFQDENRNCHCERCTAKRKKLMQETRIQEQRKIASKNKDIQELDLHQLSFMHKLFLLSILDQQVHEHTQHQEFIDWENIKYHTITPSYLFQNHLMKQLLKDNILVPRDFSSELSQYYINVRLDGYSEPSLFSITQALRQLFYENLSQGVPFKNSDEVKSALYTLLYQEIIQFAQYYCRTWGVQIAGNQSFQTFCFRLLDSLAVGQIYYLVQTALEYLHHQKALQARNENFINTNLLKKTLQQYRERSLAEKWETSTLPRLPNLPLSKMSEILFFHFLGYDESIFFQPVWRSWSKIEPRLNFYSQKRCMNCGSNELTVDYDADDYVSLICRNCNHQDHYFTR
;
A
#
# COMPACT_ATOMS: atom_id res chain seq x y z
N MET A 1 -51.84 17.22 22.52
CA MET A 1 -52.61 17.23 21.25
C MET A 1 -52.39 18.61 20.65
N LEU A 2 -51.90 18.69 19.42
CA LEU A 2 -51.57 19.98 18.79
C LEU A 2 -52.85 20.65 18.29
N GLN A 3 -53.18 21.82 18.85
CA GLN A 3 -54.32 22.63 18.43
C GLN A 3 -53.82 23.78 17.54
N ILE A 4 -54.32 23.88 16.31
CA ILE A 4 -53.95 24.97 15.40
C ILE A 4 -54.83 26.19 15.71
N LEU A 5 -54.20 27.31 16.06
CA LEU A 5 -54.86 28.58 16.36
C LEU A 5 -55.00 29.42 15.10
N GLN A 6 -53.92 29.57 14.33
CA GLN A 6 -53.92 30.31 13.06
C GLN A 6 -53.04 29.64 12.00
N LYS A 7 -53.43 29.82 10.73
CA LYS A 7 -52.69 29.32 9.57
C LYS A 7 -52.74 30.35 8.45
N ASN A 8 -51.62 31.04 8.23
CA ASN A 8 -51.48 32.10 7.23
C ASN A 8 -50.52 31.67 6.13
N ALA A 9 -50.83 31.99 4.87
CA ALA A 9 -49.92 31.74 3.76
C ALA A 9 -48.72 32.69 3.85
N ASP A 10 -47.50 32.15 3.81
CA ASP A 10 -46.27 32.93 3.73
C ASP A 10 -45.57 32.61 2.42
N GLU A 11 -45.74 33.49 1.43
CA GLU A 11 -45.14 33.36 0.10
C GLU A 11 -43.63 33.65 0.10
N SER A 12 -43.08 34.18 1.20
CA SER A 12 -41.65 34.47 1.33
C SER A 12 -40.83 33.26 1.84
N SER A 13 -41.49 32.23 2.36
CA SER A 13 -40.85 31.03 2.93
C SER A 13 -41.04 29.81 2.04
N PHE A 14 -39.94 29.16 1.63
CA PHE A 14 -39.94 27.99 0.77
C PHE A 14 -39.53 26.71 1.50
N CYS A 15 -40.19 25.60 1.16
CA CYS A 15 -39.90 24.31 1.76
C CYS A 15 -38.52 23.78 1.35
N PRO A 16 -37.66 23.36 2.29
CA PRO A 16 -36.32 22.84 1.97
C PRO A 16 -36.35 21.51 1.19
N LEU A 17 -37.47 20.78 1.18
CA LEU A 17 -37.58 19.48 0.50
C LEU A 17 -38.17 19.55 -0.91
N CYS A 18 -38.95 20.58 -1.23
CA CYS A 18 -39.65 20.67 -2.52
C CYS A 18 -39.81 22.08 -3.08
N GLN A 19 -39.24 23.10 -2.40
CA GLN A 19 -39.24 24.50 -2.83
C GLN A 19 -40.63 25.14 -3.03
N ALA A 20 -41.68 24.52 -2.50
CA ALA A 20 -43.02 25.09 -2.52
C ALA A 20 -43.23 26.09 -1.38
N SER A 21 -44.18 27.02 -1.57
CA SER A 21 -44.58 27.99 -0.55
C SER A 21 -45.09 27.31 0.72
N MET A 22 -44.88 27.98 1.86
CA MET A 22 -45.21 27.46 3.17
C MET A 22 -46.32 28.27 3.84
N TYR A 23 -47.00 27.65 4.79
CA TYR A 23 -47.90 28.33 5.71
C TYR A 23 -47.17 28.60 7.01
N PHE A 24 -47.28 29.81 7.55
CA PHE A 24 -46.96 30.09 8.94
C PHE A 24 -48.12 29.60 9.81
N ILE A 25 -47.80 28.74 10.79
CA ILE A 25 -48.78 28.12 11.68
C ILE A 25 -48.48 28.51 13.12
N GLU A 26 -49.50 29.07 13.75
CA GLU A 26 -49.56 29.30 15.18
C GLU A 26 -50.40 28.18 15.79
N ALA A 27 -49.80 27.41 16.68
CA ALA A 27 -50.44 26.29 17.34
C ALA A 27 -50.16 26.30 18.84
N GLU A 28 -50.90 25.50 19.58
CA GLU A 28 -50.78 25.33 21.01
C GLU A 28 -50.70 23.85 21.36
N GLU A 29 -49.82 23.50 22.28
CA GLU A 29 -49.70 22.14 22.83
C GLU A 29 -49.41 22.21 24.32
N PHE A 30 -50.33 21.70 25.15
CA PHE A 30 -50.23 21.73 26.62
C PHE A 30 -49.98 23.16 27.16
N ASP A 31 -50.81 24.11 26.74
CA ASP A 31 -50.76 25.52 27.13
C ASP A 31 -49.45 26.25 26.77
N LYS A 32 -48.71 25.72 25.77
CA LYS A 32 -47.51 26.34 25.21
C LYS A 32 -47.73 26.66 23.74
N GLU A 33 -47.45 27.92 23.39
CA GLU A 33 -47.45 28.39 22.01
C GLU A 33 -46.31 27.74 21.21
N ILE A 34 -46.63 27.32 20.00
CA ILE A 34 -45.72 26.70 19.05
C ILE A 34 -45.90 27.40 17.70
N LEU A 35 -44.80 27.93 17.20
CA LEU A 35 -44.72 28.56 15.90
C LEU A 35 -43.91 27.67 14.96
N PHE A 36 -44.49 27.33 13.81
CA PHE A 36 -43.80 26.54 12.80
C PHE A 36 -44.33 26.81 11.39
N HIS A 37 -43.50 26.50 10.39
CA HIS A 37 -43.91 26.59 9.00
C HIS A 37 -44.33 25.21 8.50
N GLN A 38 -45.45 25.09 7.78
CA GLN A 38 -45.88 23.85 7.14
C GLN A 38 -45.96 24.01 5.62
N CYS A 39 -45.26 23.15 4.89
CA CYS A 39 -45.31 23.13 3.43
C CYS A 39 -46.69 22.70 2.92
N SER A 40 -47.21 23.43 1.94
CA SER A 40 -48.46 23.17 1.23
C SER A 40 -48.48 21.83 0.47
N HIS A 41 -47.34 21.41 -0.10
CA HIS A 41 -47.26 20.22 -0.96
C HIS A 41 -46.86 18.94 -0.24
N CYS A 42 -45.80 18.98 0.59
CA CYS A 42 -45.24 17.78 1.22
C CYS A 42 -45.50 17.69 2.73
N HIS A 43 -46.30 18.62 3.28
CA HIS A 43 -46.65 18.68 4.69
C HIS A 43 -45.43 18.73 5.63
N HIS A 44 -44.27 19.11 5.11
CA HIS A 44 -43.05 19.25 5.88
C HIS A 44 -43.18 20.42 6.86
N GLN A 45 -42.83 20.18 8.11
CA GLN A 45 -42.94 21.13 9.21
C GLN A 45 -41.54 21.59 9.60
N VAL A 46 -41.34 22.90 9.66
CA VAL A 46 -40.08 23.53 10.08
C VAL A 46 -40.37 24.28 11.38
N PHE A 47 -39.87 23.74 12.48
CA PHE A 47 -39.99 24.31 13.81
C PHE A 47 -38.82 25.27 14.08
N GLN A 48 -39.06 26.32 14.86
CA GLN A 48 -37.99 27.20 15.35
C GLN A 48 -37.22 26.58 16.53
N ASP A 49 -37.87 25.66 17.26
CA ASP A 49 -37.28 24.90 18.36
C ASP A 49 -36.52 23.68 17.81
N GLU A 50 -35.22 23.59 18.10
CA GLU A 50 -34.33 22.50 17.66
C GLU A 50 -34.74 21.13 18.21
N ASN A 51 -35.56 21.08 19.26
CA ASN A 51 -36.00 19.82 19.87
C ASN A 51 -37.18 19.15 19.14
N ARG A 52 -37.74 19.78 18.09
CA ARG A 52 -38.92 19.27 17.36
C ARG A 52 -38.56 18.79 15.95
N ASN A 53 -39.03 17.58 15.63
CA ASN A 53 -38.74 16.91 14.36
C ASN A 53 -39.99 16.82 13.47
N CYS A 54 -39.81 16.98 12.16
CA CYS A 54 -40.90 16.79 11.20
C CYS A 54 -41.23 15.30 10.97
N HIS A 55 -42.52 14.94 10.99
CA HIS A 55 -43.02 13.57 10.78
C HIS A 55 -43.62 13.29 9.39
N CYS A 56 -43.37 14.13 8.38
CA CYS A 56 -43.84 13.85 7.02
C CYS A 56 -43.21 12.57 6.43
N GLU A 57 -43.83 11.99 5.41
CA GLU A 57 -43.39 10.72 4.79
C GLU A 57 -41.92 10.75 4.34
N ARG A 58 -41.46 11.86 3.74
CA ARG A 58 -40.06 12.00 3.31
C ARG A 58 -39.09 12.04 4.50
N CYS A 59 -39.43 12.77 5.57
CA CYS A 59 -38.59 12.86 6.76
C CYS A 59 -38.57 11.55 7.57
N THR A 60 -39.70 10.84 7.63
CA THR A 60 -39.77 9.54 8.29
C THR A 60 -39.06 8.46 7.48
N ALA A 61 -39.18 8.45 6.15
CA ALA A 61 -38.41 7.55 5.27
C ALA A 61 -36.90 7.81 5.36
N LYS A 62 -36.46 9.08 5.34
CA LYS A 62 -35.05 9.45 5.52
C LYS A 62 -34.52 9.01 6.88
N ARG A 63 -35.27 9.22 7.97
CA ARG A 63 -34.92 8.75 9.32
C ARG A 63 -34.89 7.23 9.43
N LYS A 64 -35.83 6.50 8.81
CA LYS A 64 -35.81 5.04 8.76
C LYS A 64 -34.59 4.51 7.99
N LYS A 65 -34.24 5.14 6.87
CA LYS A 65 -33.03 4.79 6.09
C LYS A 65 -31.77 5.02 6.90
N LEU A 66 -31.65 6.18 7.55
CA LEU A 66 -30.57 6.48 8.49
C LEU A 66 -30.50 5.45 9.62
N MET A 67 -31.61 5.16 10.31
CA MET A 67 -31.64 4.14 11.37
C MET A 67 -31.27 2.74 10.88
N GLN A 68 -31.64 2.37 9.66
CA GLN A 68 -31.28 1.09 9.06
C GLN A 68 -29.78 1.04 8.71
N GLU A 69 -29.22 2.12 8.18
CA GLU A 69 -27.79 2.30 7.94
C GLU A 69 -27.00 2.27 9.25
N THR A 70 -27.48 2.96 10.30
CA THR A 70 -26.87 2.96 11.64
C THR A 70 -26.94 1.57 12.27
N ARG A 71 -28.05 0.84 12.13
CA ARG A 71 -28.16 -0.55 12.62
C ARG A 71 -27.25 -1.51 11.87
N ILE A 72 -27.07 -1.35 10.56
CA ILE A 72 -26.11 -2.16 9.78
C ILE A 72 -24.68 -1.81 10.20
N GLN A 73 -24.37 -0.52 10.44
CA GLN A 73 -23.08 -0.10 10.98
C GLN A 73 -22.84 -0.62 12.40
N GLU A 74 -23.84 -0.61 13.28
CA GLU A 74 -23.74 -1.16 14.65
C GLU A 74 -23.60 -2.68 14.61
N GLN A 75 -24.37 -3.40 13.80
CA GLN A 75 -24.21 -4.84 13.62
C GLN A 75 -22.84 -5.19 13.03
N ARG A 76 -22.29 -4.35 12.14
CA ARG A 76 -20.91 -4.51 11.64
C ARG A 76 -19.85 -4.14 12.68
N LYS A 77 -20.09 -3.13 13.53
CA LYS A 77 -19.22 -2.78 14.67
C LYS A 77 -19.24 -3.84 15.76
N ILE A 78 -20.37 -4.50 15.96
CA ILE A 78 -20.51 -5.65 16.87
C ILE A 78 -19.86 -6.89 16.25
N ALA A 79 -20.02 -7.11 14.94
CA ALA A 79 -19.30 -8.16 14.22
C ALA A 79 -17.78 -7.91 14.13
N SER A 80 -17.33 -6.64 14.13
CA SER A 80 -15.91 -6.27 14.18
C SER A 80 -15.35 -6.27 15.60
N LYS A 81 -16.16 -5.99 16.63
CA LYS A 81 -15.79 -6.19 18.05
C LYS A 81 -15.69 -7.67 18.43
N ASN A 82 -16.44 -8.54 17.76
CA ASN A 82 -16.39 -9.99 17.93
C ASN A 82 -15.37 -10.69 17.00
N LYS A 83 -14.70 -9.94 16.12
CA LYS A 83 -13.43 -10.39 15.55
C LYS A 83 -12.36 -9.87 16.48
N ASP A 84 -11.58 -10.75 17.08
CA ASP A 84 -10.28 -10.38 17.64
C ASP A 84 -9.53 -9.60 16.54
N ILE A 85 -9.51 -8.26 16.64
CA ILE A 85 -8.65 -7.44 15.79
C ILE A 85 -7.26 -7.83 16.27
N GLN A 86 -6.60 -8.74 15.55
CA GLN A 86 -5.24 -9.12 15.85
C GLN A 86 -4.39 -7.85 15.78
N GLU A 87 -3.84 -7.48 16.93
CA GLU A 87 -2.93 -6.38 17.07
C GLU A 87 -1.59 -6.82 16.47
N LEU A 88 -1.21 -6.21 15.34
CA LEU A 88 0.00 -6.55 14.62
C LEU A 88 1.17 -5.71 15.10
N ASP A 89 2.27 -6.34 15.49
CA ASP A 89 3.53 -5.63 15.77
C ASP A 89 4.25 -5.30 14.46
N LEU A 90 4.86 -4.12 14.34
CA LEU A 90 5.65 -3.71 13.17
C LEU A 90 6.66 -4.80 12.77
N HIS A 91 7.28 -5.49 13.73
CA HIS A 91 8.25 -6.54 13.48
C HIS A 91 7.67 -7.76 12.77
N GLN A 92 6.37 -8.03 12.91
CA GLN A 92 5.68 -9.17 12.31
C GLN A 92 5.37 -8.97 10.82
N LEU A 93 5.40 -7.73 10.34
CA LEU A 93 5.15 -7.44 8.93
C LEU A 93 6.28 -8.00 8.06
N SER A 94 5.92 -8.45 6.87
CA SER A 94 6.91 -8.84 5.86
C SER A 94 7.78 -7.65 5.47
N PHE A 95 9.01 -7.91 5.05
CA PHE A 95 9.93 -6.92 4.48
C PHE A 95 9.27 -6.16 3.33
N MET A 96 8.50 -6.85 2.48
CA MET A 96 7.79 -6.23 1.36
C MET A 96 6.73 -5.23 1.85
N HIS A 97 5.95 -5.59 2.89
CA HIS A 97 4.96 -4.68 3.47
C HIS A 97 5.63 -3.49 4.16
N LYS A 98 6.71 -3.71 4.91
CA LYS A 98 7.49 -2.63 5.54
C LYS A 98 8.07 -1.67 4.51
N LEU A 99 8.66 -2.20 3.43
CA LEU A 99 9.22 -1.41 2.33
C LEU A 99 8.14 -0.58 1.63
N PHE A 100 6.97 -1.19 1.40
CA PHE A 100 5.85 -0.50 0.77
C PHE A 100 5.26 0.61 1.66
N LEU A 101 5.06 0.33 2.96
CA LEU A 101 4.62 1.34 3.92
C LEU A 101 5.61 2.51 4.00
N LEU A 102 6.91 2.22 4.09
CA LEU A 102 7.93 3.28 4.08
C LEU A 102 7.86 4.09 2.79
N SER A 103 7.71 3.45 1.63
CA SER A 103 7.61 4.16 0.34
C SER A 103 6.37 5.06 0.20
N ILE A 104 5.30 4.78 0.96
CA ILE A 104 4.11 5.64 1.04
C ILE A 104 4.39 6.84 1.96
N LEU A 105 4.97 6.59 3.14
CA LEU A 105 5.07 7.56 4.22
C LEU A 105 6.27 8.50 4.12
N ASP A 106 7.38 8.06 3.51
CA ASP A 106 8.68 8.73 3.61
C ASP A 106 8.67 10.19 3.09
N GLN A 107 7.84 10.49 2.09
CA GLN A 107 7.71 11.86 1.55
C GLN A 107 6.54 12.66 2.14
N GLN A 108 5.68 12.02 2.93
CA GLN A 108 4.50 12.65 3.53
C GLN A 108 4.77 13.15 4.94
N VAL A 109 5.77 12.56 5.61
CA VAL A 109 6.02 12.74 7.04
C VAL A 109 7.41 13.33 7.26
N HIS A 110 7.44 14.61 7.63
CA HIS A 110 8.67 15.35 7.97
C HIS A 110 8.58 15.96 9.37
N GLU A 111 9.71 15.98 10.09
CA GLU A 111 9.82 16.45 11.50
C GLU A 111 9.28 17.86 11.74
N HIS A 112 9.28 18.71 10.71
CA HIS A 112 8.87 20.11 10.81
C HIS A 112 7.46 20.39 10.25
N THR A 113 6.68 19.34 9.96
CA THR A 113 5.34 19.47 9.37
C THR A 113 4.26 18.95 10.31
N GLN A 114 3.07 19.56 10.29
CA GLN A 114 1.92 18.98 10.98
C GLN A 114 1.61 17.61 10.38
N HIS A 115 1.65 16.59 11.23
CA HIS A 115 1.45 15.22 10.80
C HIS A 115 -0.04 14.93 10.61
N GLN A 116 -0.35 14.31 9.47
CA GLN A 116 -1.68 13.76 9.24
C GLN A 116 -1.85 12.47 10.06
N GLU A 117 -3.06 12.22 10.53
CA GLU A 117 -3.41 10.98 11.24
C GLU A 117 -3.68 9.82 10.28
N PHE A 118 -4.03 10.12 9.01
CA PHE A 118 -4.48 9.16 8.02
C PHE A 118 -3.68 9.26 6.73
N ILE A 119 -3.54 8.13 6.04
CA ILE A 119 -3.05 8.08 4.66
C ILE A 119 -4.22 8.40 3.74
N ASP A 120 -4.14 9.52 3.02
CA ASP A 120 -5.09 9.84 1.96
C ASP A 120 -4.64 9.23 0.64
N TRP A 121 -5.23 8.09 0.29
CA TRP A 121 -4.85 7.32 -0.90
C TRP A 121 -5.17 8.05 -2.20
N GLU A 122 -6.25 8.84 -2.24
CA GLU A 122 -6.65 9.55 -3.44
C GLU A 122 -5.57 10.56 -3.90
N ASN A 123 -4.85 11.14 -2.94
CA ASN A 123 -3.77 12.09 -3.21
C ASN A 123 -2.49 11.43 -3.73
N ILE A 124 -2.26 10.14 -3.45
CA ILE A 124 -0.98 9.47 -3.76
C ILE A 124 -1.09 8.29 -4.72
N LYS A 125 -2.30 7.82 -5.07
CA LYS A 125 -2.49 6.62 -5.88
C LYS A 125 -1.81 6.63 -7.25
N TYR A 126 -1.52 7.80 -7.80
CA TYR A 126 -0.83 7.95 -9.09
C TYR A 126 0.66 8.30 -8.96
N HIS A 127 1.18 8.44 -7.74
CA HIS A 127 2.61 8.60 -7.52
C HIS A 127 3.36 7.32 -7.90
N THR A 128 4.62 7.46 -8.28
CA THR A 128 5.51 6.35 -8.63
C THR A 128 6.05 5.67 -7.37
N ILE A 129 5.14 5.14 -6.53
CA ILE A 129 5.48 4.47 -5.27
C ILE A 129 6.16 3.12 -5.58
N THR A 130 5.59 2.37 -6.52
CA THR A 130 6.12 1.07 -6.98
C THR A 130 6.37 1.10 -8.50
N PRO A 131 7.15 0.16 -9.09
CA PRO A 131 7.49 0.24 -10.50
C PRO A 131 6.28 0.11 -11.45
N SER A 132 5.22 -0.58 -11.03
CA SER A 132 3.99 -0.70 -11.83
C SER A 132 2.72 -0.46 -11.01
N TYR A 133 1.76 0.25 -11.57
CA TYR A 133 0.49 0.54 -10.89
C TYR A 133 -0.29 -0.73 -10.50
N LEU A 134 -0.20 -1.80 -11.31
CA LEU A 134 -0.82 -3.09 -10.99
C LEU A 134 -0.18 -3.72 -9.75
N PHE A 135 1.14 -3.59 -9.58
CA PHE A 135 1.84 -4.07 -8.40
C PHE A 135 1.50 -3.24 -7.16
N GLN A 136 1.42 -1.92 -7.27
CA GLN A 136 0.94 -1.04 -6.21
C GLN A 136 -0.45 -1.45 -5.71
N ASN A 137 -1.40 -1.67 -6.63
CA ASN A 137 -2.74 -2.11 -6.28
C ASN A 137 -2.77 -3.49 -5.63
N HIS A 138 -1.86 -4.38 -6.04
CA HIS A 138 -1.73 -5.69 -5.42
C HIS A 138 -1.27 -5.57 -3.96
N LEU A 139 -0.21 -4.81 -3.70
CA LEU A 139 0.30 -4.56 -2.35
C LEU A 139 -0.75 -3.87 -1.47
N MET A 140 -1.45 -2.86 -1.98
CA MET A 140 -2.56 -2.23 -1.25
C MET A 140 -3.65 -3.23 -0.87
N LYS A 141 -4.06 -4.10 -1.79
CA LYS A 141 -5.06 -5.14 -1.50
C LYS A 141 -4.55 -6.16 -0.47
N GLN A 142 -3.25 -6.47 -0.47
CA GLN A 142 -2.64 -7.33 0.54
C GLN A 142 -2.67 -6.67 1.93
N LEU A 143 -2.25 -5.40 2.04
CA LEU A 143 -2.30 -4.67 3.31
C LEU A 143 -3.72 -4.57 3.88
N LEU A 144 -4.73 -4.37 3.03
CA LEU A 144 -6.13 -4.37 3.44
C LEU A 144 -6.62 -5.76 3.88
N LYS A 145 -6.24 -6.80 3.13
CA LYS A 145 -6.60 -8.19 3.44
C LYS A 145 -6.00 -8.65 4.76
N ASP A 146 -4.76 -8.24 5.03
CA ASP A 146 -4.00 -8.64 6.21
C ASP A 146 -4.29 -7.73 7.42
N ASN A 147 -5.28 -6.82 7.32
CA ASN A 147 -5.66 -5.85 8.34
C ASN A 147 -4.50 -4.97 8.83
N ILE A 148 -3.51 -4.70 7.97
CA ILE A 148 -2.44 -3.74 8.22
C ILE A 148 -2.94 -2.32 7.93
N LEU A 149 -3.70 -2.15 6.84
CA LEU A 149 -4.42 -0.92 6.56
C LEU A 149 -5.90 -1.13 6.85
N VAL A 150 -6.50 -0.15 7.54
CA VAL A 150 -7.92 -0.19 7.85
C VAL A 150 -8.58 1.11 7.38
N PRO A 151 -9.66 1.04 6.59
CA PRO A 151 -10.36 2.22 6.11
C PRO A 151 -11.00 2.98 7.27
N ARG A 152 -10.90 4.32 7.24
CA ARG A 152 -11.48 5.21 8.26
C ARG A 152 -13.01 5.10 8.31
N ASP A 153 -13.66 5.13 7.16
CA ASP A 153 -15.10 4.98 7.01
C ASP A 153 -15.42 4.14 5.77
N PHE A 154 -16.36 3.19 5.89
CA PHE A 154 -16.85 2.40 4.75
C PHE A 154 -17.76 3.20 3.80
N SER A 155 -18.09 4.44 4.17
CA SER A 155 -19.09 5.29 3.50
C SER A 155 -18.55 6.59 2.92
N SER A 156 -17.30 6.97 3.19
CA SER A 156 -16.72 8.21 2.65
C SER A 156 -16.13 7.96 1.26
N GLU A 157 -16.40 8.88 0.32
CA GLU A 157 -15.74 8.93 -0.99
C GLU A 157 -14.22 9.12 -0.89
N LEU A 158 -13.74 9.55 0.28
CA LEU A 158 -12.33 9.70 0.61
C LEU A 158 -11.75 8.34 1.06
N SER A 159 -10.83 7.80 0.27
CA SER A 159 -10.09 6.57 0.57
C SER A 159 -8.99 6.84 1.62
N GLN A 160 -9.41 7.16 2.84
CA GLN A 160 -8.52 7.40 3.97
C GLN A 160 -8.29 6.11 4.77
N TYR A 161 -7.03 5.84 5.11
CA TYR A 161 -6.62 4.64 5.84
C TYR A 161 -5.81 4.98 7.09
N TYR A 162 -6.00 4.23 8.17
CA TYR A 162 -5.06 4.19 9.28
C TYR A 162 -4.26 2.89 9.24
N ILE A 163 -3.06 2.92 9.83
CA ILE A 163 -2.17 1.76 9.94
C ILE A 163 -2.45 1.07 11.26
N ASN A 164 -2.93 -0.17 11.22
CA ASN A 164 -3.18 -1.00 12.39
C ASN A 164 -1.92 -1.80 12.77
N VAL A 165 -0.92 -1.08 13.28
CA VAL A 165 0.38 -1.64 13.68
C VAL A 165 0.81 -1.04 15.02
N ARG A 166 1.40 -1.85 15.89
CA ARG A 166 1.98 -1.43 17.17
C ARG A 166 3.49 -1.26 17.10
N LEU A 167 3.98 -0.36 17.95
CA LEU A 167 5.40 -0.19 18.26
C LEU A 167 5.61 -0.52 19.73
N ASP A 168 6.83 -0.91 20.11
CA ASP A 168 7.18 -1.18 21.51
C ASP A 168 6.83 0.04 22.38
N GLY A 169 5.91 -0.14 23.33
CA GLY A 169 5.43 0.92 24.22
C GLY A 169 4.27 1.78 23.71
N TYR A 170 3.80 1.62 22.47
CA TYR A 170 2.70 2.39 21.90
C TYR A 170 1.59 1.49 21.32
N SER A 171 0.40 1.55 21.91
CA SER A 171 -0.78 0.82 21.43
C SER A 171 -1.38 1.42 20.16
N GLU A 172 -1.26 2.74 19.98
CA GLU A 172 -1.77 3.51 18.84
C GLU A 172 -0.69 4.51 18.39
N PRO A 173 0.34 4.05 17.66
CA PRO A 173 1.42 4.92 17.21
C PRO A 173 0.95 5.86 16.09
N SER A 174 1.44 7.10 16.11
CA SER A 174 1.17 8.06 15.04
C SER A 174 1.84 7.65 13.73
N LEU A 175 1.39 8.19 12.58
CA LEU A 175 2.09 8.01 11.31
C LEU A 175 3.55 8.46 11.39
N PHE A 176 3.84 9.51 12.17
CA PHE A 176 5.21 9.95 12.42
C PHE A 176 6.05 8.87 13.11
N SER A 177 5.54 8.32 14.22
CA SER A 177 6.21 7.27 14.98
C SER A 177 6.46 6.02 14.13
N ILE A 178 5.47 5.59 13.34
CA ILE A 178 5.60 4.45 12.42
C ILE A 178 6.66 4.74 11.35
N THR A 179 6.64 5.95 10.77
CA THR A 179 7.61 6.33 9.73
C THR A 179 9.03 6.34 10.28
N GLN A 180 9.24 6.92 11.47
CA GLN A 180 10.57 6.94 12.08
C GLN A 180 11.05 5.53 12.44
N ALA A 181 10.18 4.68 13.00
CA ALA A 181 10.51 3.28 13.26
C ALA A 181 10.88 2.51 11.98
N LEU A 182 10.17 2.77 10.86
CA LEU A 182 10.52 2.21 9.56
C LEU A 182 11.85 2.77 9.03
N ARG A 183 12.09 4.07 9.11
CA ARG A 183 13.37 4.69 8.70
C ARG A 183 14.54 4.12 9.49
N GLN A 184 14.42 4.04 10.80
CA GLN A 184 15.38 3.38 11.67
C GLN A 184 15.60 1.93 11.23
N LEU A 185 14.52 1.18 10.99
CA LEU A 185 14.59 -0.22 10.54
C LEU A 185 15.26 -0.39 9.17
N PHE A 186 15.18 0.57 8.25
CA PHE A 186 15.80 0.46 6.93
C PHE A 186 17.20 1.11 6.87
N TYR A 187 17.43 2.21 7.58
CA TYR A 187 18.66 3.00 7.46
C TYR A 187 19.68 2.73 8.57
N GLU A 188 19.23 2.52 9.81
CA GLU A 188 20.13 2.15 10.92
C GLU A 188 20.45 0.66 10.89
N ASN A 189 19.46 -0.18 10.57
CA ASN A 189 19.70 -1.62 10.58
C ASN A 189 20.76 -2.06 9.57
N LEU A 190 20.84 -1.38 8.42
CA LEU A 190 21.85 -1.73 7.43
C LEU A 190 23.24 -1.18 7.78
N SER A 191 23.31 0.03 8.36
CA SER A 191 24.59 0.63 8.78
C SER A 191 25.24 -0.14 9.92
N GLN A 192 24.43 -0.69 10.85
CA GLN A 192 24.90 -1.49 11.99
C GLN A 192 24.84 -3.01 11.77
N GLY A 193 24.35 -3.47 10.60
CA GLY A 193 24.26 -4.89 10.22
C GLY A 193 23.10 -5.66 10.86
N VAL A 194 22.26 -4.99 11.64
CA VAL A 194 21.15 -5.47 12.46
C VAL A 194 20.18 -6.40 11.71
N PRO A 195 19.68 -7.49 12.34
CA PRO A 195 19.15 -8.65 11.64
C PRO A 195 17.82 -8.40 10.92
N PHE A 196 17.72 -8.89 9.70
CA PHE A 196 16.48 -9.48 9.23
C PHE A 196 16.45 -10.95 9.68
N LYS A 197 15.28 -11.43 10.13
CA LYS A 197 15.10 -12.83 10.51
C LYS A 197 15.50 -13.80 9.38
N ASN A 198 15.36 -13.36 8.13
CA ASN A 198 15.74 -14.14 6.97
C ASN A 198 16.26 -13.25 5.82
N SER A 199 17.49 -13.46 5.37
CA SER A 199 18.05 -12.79 4.18
C SER A 199 17.28 -13.12 2.90
N ASP A 200 16.65 -14.29 2.84
CA ASP A 200 15.86 -14.72 1.68
C ASP A 200 14.66 -13.79 1.44
N GLU A 201 14.14 -13.16 2.49
CA GLU A 201 13.04 -12.20 2.35
C GLU A 201 13.49 -10.95 1.59
N VAL A 202 14.68 -10.44 1.94
CA VAL A 202 15.32 -9.32 1.24
C VAL A 202 15.68 -9.71 -0.20
N LYS A 203 16.23 -10.91 -0.41
CA LYS A 203 16.53 -11.44 -1.75
C LYS A 203 15.28 -11.55 -2.60
N SER A 204 14.20 -12.09 -2.02
CA SER A 204 12.90 -12.23 -2.69
C SER A 204 12.33 -10.87 -3.06
N ALA A 205 12.50 -9.87 -2.20
CA ALA A 205 12.08 -8.49 -2.47
C ALA A 205 12.89 -7.85 -3.61
N LEU A 206 14.21 -8.02 -3.61
CA LEU A 206 15.11 -7.59 -4.68
C LEU A 206 14.69 -8.18 -6.03
N TYR A 207 14.52 -9.51 -6.11
CA TYR A 207 14.07 -10.18 -7.33
C TYR A 207 12.70 -9.69 -7.78
N THR A 208 11.76 -9.52 -6.84
CA THR A 208 10.41 -9.04 -7.14
C THR A 208 10.43 -7.63 -7.72
N LEU A 209 11.18 -6.70 -7.13
CA LEU A 209 11.27 -5.32 -7.64
C LEU A 209 11.98 -5.26 -8.99
N LEU A 210 13.08 -6.01 -9.19
CA LEU A 210 13.75 -6.09 -10.48
C LEU A 210 12.83 -6.66 -11.58
N TYR A 211 12.02 -7.66 -11.25
CA TYR A 211 10.98 -8.14 -12.16
C TYR A 211 9.94 -7.06 -12.48
N GLN A 212 9.50 -6.27 -11.49
CA GLN A 212 8.56 -5.18 -11.73
C GLN A 212 9.18 -4.07 -12.59
N GLU A 213 10.48 -3.78 -12.47
CA GLU A 213 11.21 -2.90 -13.40
C GLU A 213 11.23 -3.46 -14.84
N ILE A 214 11.36 -4.77 -15.02
CA ILE A 214 11.24 -5.44 -16.34
C ILE A 214 9.83 -5.28 -16.92
N ILE A 215 8.79 -5.43 -16.10
CA ILE A 215 7.40 -5.21 -16.52
C ILE A 215 7.17 -3.74 -16.88
N GLN A 216 7.66 -2.80 -16.08
CA GLN A 216 7.55 -1.37 -16.34
C GLN A 216 8.22 -1.00 -17.67
N PHE A 217 9.41 -1.55 -17.93
CA PHE A 217 10.11 -1.38 -19.21
C PHE A 217 9.29 -1.93 -20.38
N ALA A 218 8.76 -3.15 -20.28
CA ALA A 218 7.93 -3.74 -21.32
C ALA A 218 6.66 -2.91 -21.59
N GLN A 219 6.00 -2.43 -20.53
CA GLN A 219 4.81 -1.57 -20.61
C GLN A 219 5.12 -0.24 -21.27
N TYR A 220 6.25 0.38 -20.92
CA TYR A 220 6.71 1.61 -21.52
C TYR A 220 6.93 1.43 -23.02
N TYR A 221 7.59 0.35 -23.42
CA TYR A 221 7.88 0.07 -24.82
C TYR A 221 6.61 -0.22 -25.64
N CYS A 222 5.70 -1.05 -25.13
CA CYS A 222 4.44 -1.35 -25.82
C CYS A 222 3.49 -0.15 -25.91
N ARG A 223 3.64 0.87 -25.06
CA ARG A 223 2.77 2.06 -25.05
C ARG A 223 2.77 2.78 -26.38
N THR A 224 3.91 2.84 -27.09
CA THR A 224 4.02 3.49 -28.41
C THR A 224 3.21 2.79 -29.49
N TRP A 225 2.84 1.53 -29.28
CA TRP A 225 2.04 0.74 -30.21
C TRP A 225 0.58 0.60 -29.80
N GLY A 226 0.16 1.24 -28.70
CA GLY A 226 -1.18 1.05 -28.14
C GLY A 226 -1.45 -0.39 -27.66
N VAL A 227 -0.39 -1.14 -27.36
CA VAL A 227 -0.45 -2.52 -26.87
C VAL A 227 -0.32 -2.53 -25.36
N GLN A 228 -1.18 -3.28 -24.69
CA GLN A 228 -1.08 -3.52 -23.25
C GLN A 228 -0.27 -4.80 -22.96
N ILE A 229 0.50 -4.75 -21.89
CA ILE A 229 1.18 -5.92 -21.31
C ILE A 229 1.15 -5.83 -19.79
N ALA A 230 1.08 -6.98 -19.12
CA ALA A 230 1.03 -7.09 -17.68
C ALA A 230 1.76 -8.36 -17.22
N GLY A 231 2.33 -8.33 -16.03
CA GLY A 231 3.02 -9.49 -15.47
C GLY A 231 2.05 -10.61 -15.06
N ASN A 232 2.51 -11.86 -15.13
CA ASN A 232 1.83 -13.02 -14.51
C ASN A 232 2.86 -13.92 -13.79
N GLN A 233 2.38 -14.87 -12.99
CA GLN A 233 3.25 -15.74 -12.18
C GLN A 233 4.23 -16.57 -13.03
N SER A 234 3.76 -17.04 -14.18
CA SER A 234 4.50 -17.88 -15.11
C SER A 234 5.67 -17.12 -15.76
N PHE A 235 5.48 -15.84 -16.06
CA PHE A 235 6.49 -14.96 -16.60
C PHE A 235 7.44 -14.47 -15.49
N GLN A 236 6.93 -14.15 -14.30
CA GLN A 236 7.75 -13.81 -13.14
C GLN A 236 8.78 -14.91 -12.83
N THR A 237 8.32 -16.16 -12.73
CA THR A 237 9.19 -17.31 -12.44
C THR A 237 10.28 -17.48 -13.51
N PHE A 238 9.96 -17.17 -14.77
CA PHE A 238 10.93 -17.19 -15.85
C PHE A 238 11.93 -16.04 -15.74
N CYS A 239 11.48 -14.82 -15.46
CA CYS A 239 12.36 -13.67 -15.24
C CYS A 239 13.31 -13.87 -14.05
N PHE A 240 12.85 -14.51 -12.97
CA PHE A 240 13.73 -14.85 -11.83
C PHE A 240 14.91 -15.73 -12.27
N ARG A 241 14.64 -16.75 -13.10
CA ARG A 241 15.71 -17.60 -13.67
C ARG A 241 16.64 -16.82 -14.60
N LEU A 242 16.13 -15.81 -15.32
CA LEU A 242 16.98 -14.94 -16.13
C LEU A 242 17.90 -14.08 -15.24
N LEU A 243 17.36 -13.48 -14.17
CA LEU A 243 18.10 -12.63 -13.22
C LEU A 243 19.25 -13.38 -12.51
N ASP A 244 19.17 -14.71 -12.42
CA ASP A 244 20.28 -15.54 -11.88
C ASP A 244 21.54 -15.50 -12.76
N SER A 245 21.39 -15.25 -14.06
CA SER A 245 22.51 -15.33 -15.03
C SER A 245 22.75 -14.06 -15.84
N LEU A 246 21.74 -13.20 -15.96
CA LEU A 246 21.77 -11.99 -16.78
C LEU A 246 21.62 -10.74 -15.92
N ALA A 247 22.26 -9.66 -16.35
CA ALA A 247 21.97 -8.32 -15.84
C ALA A 247 20.57 -7.86 -16.31
N VAL A 248 19.94 -6.96 -15.55
CA VAL A 248 18.60 -6.44 -15.87
C VAL A 248 18.60 -5.76 -17.25
N GLY A 249 19.65 -5.01 -17.59
CA GLY A 249 19.81 -4.37 -18.89
C GLY A 249 19.94 -5.35 -20.06
N GLN A 250 20.48 -6.54 -19.82
CA GLN A 250 20.48 -7.62 -20.83
C GLN A 250 19.08 -8.20 -21.01
N ILE A 251 18.30 -8.28 -19.92
CA ILE A 251 16.89 -8.69 -20.00
C ILE A 251 16.07 -7.61 -20.75
N TYR A 252 16.33 -6.33 -20.53
CA TYR A 252 15.72 -5.24 -21.33
C TYR A 252 16.00 -5.42 -22.82
N TYR A 253 17.24 -5.72 -23.21
CA TYR A 253 17.59 -5.99 -24.60
C TYR A 253 16.77 -7.15 -25.19
N LEU A 254 16.69 -8.27 -24.48
CA LEU A 254 15.92 -9.42 -24.92
C LEU A 254 14.43 -9.09 -25.04
N VAL A 255 13.88 -8.39 -24.05
CA VAL A 255 12.47 -7.96 -24.02
C VAL A 255 12.16 -7.04 -25.20
N GLN A 256 12.99 -6.04 -25.45
CA GLN A 256 12.83 -5.13 -26.58
C GLN A 256 12.85 -5.90 -27.90
N THR A 257 13.88 -6.73 -28.13
CA THR A 257 14.04 -7.50 -29.37
C THR A 257 12.84 -8.44 -29.61
N ALA A 258 12.39 -9.13 -28.56
CA ALA A 258 11.24 -10.03 -28.65
C ALA A 258 9.93 -9.28 -28.93
N LEU A 259 9.72 -8.12 -28.29
CA LEU A 259 8.54 -7.29 -28.51
C LEU A 259 8.52 -6.72 -29.93
N GLU A 260 9.64 -6.23 -30.46
CA GLU A 260 9.77 -5.75 -31.83
C GLU A 260 9.43 -6.85 -32.84
N TYR A 261 10.01 -8.04 -32.66
CA TYR A 261 9.71 -9.21 -33.48
C TYR A 261 8.22 -9.55 -33.49
N LEU A 262 7.59 -9.64 -32.32
CA LEU A 262 6.16 -9.95 -32.18
C LEU A 262 5.27 -8.86 -32.79
N HIS A 263 5.66 -7.59 -32.67
CA HIS A 263 4.96 -6.46 -33.27
C HIS A 263 5.06 -6.48 -34.80
N HIS A 264 6.26 -6.70 -35.36
CA HIS A 264 6.46 -6.85 -36.80
C HIS A 264 5.64 -7.99 -37.40
N GLN A 265 5.48 -9.09 -36.66
CA GLN A 265 4.62 -10.21 -37.05
C GLN A 265 3.12 -9.97 -36.84
N LYS A 266 2.72 -8.81 -36.29
CA LYS A 266 1.33 -8.50 -35.93
C LYS A 266 0.71 -9.55 -35.00
N ALA A 267 1.52 -10.18 -34.15
CA ALA A 267 1.08 -11.21 -33.22
C ALA A 267 0.52 -10.62 -31.90
N LEU A 268 0.88 -9.38 -31.57
CA LEU A 268 0.43 -8.70 -30.36
C LEU A 268 -1.00 -8.17 -30.50
N GLN A 269 -1.79 -8.34 -29.44
CA GLN A 269 -3.14 -7.79 -29.33
C GLN A 269 -3.13 -6.44 -28.61
N ALA A 270 -4.09 -5.56 -28.90
CA ALA A 270 -4.18 -4.26 -28.23
C ALA A 270 -4.37 -4.38 -26.71
N ARG A 271 -5.22 -5.34 -26.27
CA ARG A 271 -5.45 -5.65 -24.85
C ARG A 271 -4.73 -6.93 -24.46
N ASN A 272 -4.29 -7.01 -23.21
CA ASN A 272 -3.64 -8.21 -22.66
C ASN A 272 -4.63 -9.17 -22.00
N GLU A 273 -5.68 -9.55 -22.72
CA GLU A 273 -6.70 -10.46 -22.17
C GLU A 273 -6.10 -11.84 -21.90
N ASN A 274 -6.39 -12.40 -20.71
CA ASN A 274 -5.84 -13.68 -20.26
C ASN A 274 -4.29 -13.79 -20.36
N PHE A 275 -3.58 -12.66 -20.31
CA PHE A 275 -2.13 -12.58 -20.46
C PHE A 275 -1.58 -13.14 -21.79
N ILE A 276 -2.35 -13.08 -22.89
CA ILE A 276 -1.94 -13.58 -24.21
C ILE A 276 -0.60 -12.95 -24.65
N ASN A 277 -0.48 -11.61 -24.61
CA ASN A 277 0.74 -10.93 -25.03
C ASN A 277 1.93 -11.32 -24.14
N THR A 278 1.69 -11.44 -22.83
CA THR A 278 2.73 -11.86 -21.86
C THR A 278 3.21 -13.28 -22.12
N ASN A 279 2.29 -14.20 -22.45
CA ASN A 279 2.64 -15.59 -22.75
C ASN A 279 3.39 -15.72 -24.08
N LEU A 280 3.01 -14.93 -25.10
CA LEU A 280 3.75 -14.82 -26.36
C LEU A 280 5.17 -14.29 -26.11
N LEU A 281 5.29 -13.17 -25.38
CA LEU A 281 6.59 -12.59 -25.01
C LEU A 281 7.47 -13.62 -24.29
N LYS A 282 6.93 -14.29 -23.26
CA LYS A 282 7.65 -15.33 -22.52
C LYS A 282 8.17 -16.42 -23.46
N LYS A 283 7.32 -16.95 -24.36
CA LYS A 283 7.70 -18.04 -25.27
C LYS A 283 8.81 -17.60 -26.23
N THR A 284 8.71 -16.39 -26.79
CA THR A 284 9.74 -15.83 -27.67
C THR A 284 11.06 -15.62 -26.93
N LEU A 285 11.02 -15.10 -25.70
CA LEU A 285 12.21 -14.92 -24.87
C LEU A 285 12.87 -16.26 -24.50
N GLN A 286 12.08 -17.30 -24.21
CA GLN A 286 12.60 -18.64 -23.96
C GLN A 286 13.37 -19.16 -25.18
N GLN A 287 12.79 -19.06 -26.38
CA GLN A 287 13.46 -19.47 -27.62
C GLN A 287 14.74 -18.68 -27.89
N TYR A 288 14.72 -17.35 -27.70
CA TYR A 288 15.91 -16.52 -27.86
C TYR A 288 16.99 -16.89 -26.85
N ARG A 289 16.61 -17.18 -25.60
CA ARG A 289 17.57 -17.58 -24.56
C ARG A 289 18.18 -18.95 -24.86
N GLU A 290 17.38 -19.93 -25.25
CA GLU A 290 17.85 -21.27 -25.63
C GLU A 290 18.82 -21.20 -26.81
N ARG A 291 18.47 -20.43 -27.85
CA ARG A 291 19.31 -20.23 -29.02
C ARG A 291 20.61 -19.49 -28.69
N SER A 292 20.53 -18.42 -27.90
CA SER A 292 21.70 -17.66 -27.42
C SER A 292 22.67 -18.55 -26.65
N LEU A 293 22.18 -19.50 -25.84
CA LEU A 293 23.03 -20.44 -25.11
C LEU A 293 23.66 -21.50 -26.04
N ALA A 294 22.89 -22.05 -26.99
CA ALA A 294 23.37 -23.04 -27.94
C ALA A 294 24.44 -22.47 -28.88
N GLU A 295 24.21 -21.24 -29.36
CA GLU A 295 25.08 -20.55 -30.32
C GLU A 295 26.12 -19.63 -29.65
N LYS A 296 26.14 -19.57 -28.30
CA LYS A 296 27.06 -18.75 -27.49
C LYS A 296 27.03 -17.26 -27.86
N TRP A 297 25.85 -16.71 -28.09
CA TRP A 297 25.68 -15.28 -28.36
C TRP A 297 25.98 -14.44 -27.12
N GLU A 298 26.75 -13.38 -27.29
CA GLU A 298 26.85 -12.32 -26.29
C GLU A 298 25.57 -11.49 -26.28
N THR A 299 24.94 -11.38 -25.12
CA THR A 299 23.72 -10.57 -24.96
C THR A 299 24.11 -9.14 -24.60
N SER A 300 23.80 -8.21 -25.49
CA SER A 300 24.01 -6.78 -25.26
C SER A 300 23.25 -6.28 -24.04
N THR A 301 23.82 -5.30 -23.34
CA THR A 301 23.19 -4.67 -22.18
C THR A 301 22.59 -3.32 -22.61
N LEU A 302 21.29 -3.14 -22.41
CA LEU A 302 20.65 -1.84 -22.58
C LEU A 302 20.61 -1.08 -21.24
N PRO A 303 20.89 0.25 -21.24
CA PRO A 303 20.69 1.06 -20.06
C PRO A 303 19.20 1.21 -19.76
N ARG A 304 18.89 1.62 -18.52
CA ARG A 304 17.54 2.04 -18.15
C ARG A 304 17.16 3.30 -18.94
N LEU A 305 15.95 3.35 -19.45
CA LEU A 305 15.48 4.50 -20.25
C LEU A 305 15.40 5.74 -19.35
N PRO A 306 15.96 6.90 -19.77
CA PRO A 306 15.97 8.11 -18.94
C PRO A 306 14.57 8.60 -18.53
N ASN A 307 13.57 8.37 -19.38
CA ASN A 307 12.19 8.78 -19.15
C ASN A 307 11.37 7.79 -18.31
N LEU A 308 11.96 6.64 -17.92
CA LEU A 308 11.32 5.69 -17.04
C LEU A 308 11.49 6.20 -15.60
N PRO A 309 10.45 6.51 -14.82
CA PRO A 309 10.63 6.98 -13.45
C PRO A 309 11.05 5.82 -12.55
N LEU A 310 12.09 6.01 -11.72
CA LEU A 310 12.44 5.03 -10.69
C LEU A 310 11.41 5.11 -9.56
N SER A 311 10.90 3.96 -9.13
CA SER A 311 9.90 3.95 -8.06
C SER A 311 10.52 4.23 -6.69
N LYS A 312 9.72 4.78 -5.76
CA LYS A 312 10.18 5.03 -4.38
C LYS A 312 10.61 3.75 -3.68
N MET A 313 9.90 2.65 -3.88
CA MET A 313 10.33 1.33 -3.37
C MET A 313 11.68 0.90 -3.95
N SER A 314 11.90 1.09 -5.25
CA SER A 314 13.17 0.75 -5.91
C SER A 314 14.32 1.63 -5.40
N GLU A 315 14.08 2.93 -5.24
CA GLU A 315 15.04 3.89 -4.69
C GLU A 315 15.45 3.53 -3.26
N ILE A 316 14.47 3.30 -2.37
CA ILE A 316 14.72 2.89 -0.99
C ILE A 316 15.47 1.56 -0.95
N LEU A 317 15.04 0.54 -1.71
CA LEU A 317 15.68 -0.77 -1.64
C LEU A 317 17.07 -0.75 -2.26
N PHE A 318 17.24 -0.26 -3.48
CA PHE A 318 18.49 -0.41 -4.22
C PHE A 318 19.57 0.54 -3.69
N PHE A 319 19.21 1.80 -3.46
CA PHE A 319 20.20 2.84 -3.20
C PHE A 319 20.38 3.13 -1.71
N HIS A 320 19.28 3.30 -0.98
CA HIS A 320 19.39 3.63 0.45
C HIS A 320 19.64 2.41 1.32
N PHE A 321 18.92 1.32 1.07
CA PHE A 321 19.06 0.08 1.82
C PHE A 321 20.27 -0.70 1.31
N LEU A 322 20.28 -1.21 0.08
CA LEU A 322 21.40 -2.04 -0.40
C LEU A 322 22.68 -1.24 -0.69
N GLY A 323 22.64 0.09 -0.76
CA GLY A 323 23.84 0.89 -1.06
C GLY A 323 24.41 0.65 -2.45
N TYR A 324 23.58 0.18 -3.39
CA TYR A 324 23.97 0.06 -4.79
C TYR A 324 23.88 1.41 -5.50
N ASP A 325 24.56 1.50 -6.63
CA ASP A 325 24.37 2.51 -7.64
C ASP A 325 23.59 1.91 -8.83
N GLU A 326 23.59 2.59 -9.98
CA GLU A 326 22.97 2.08 -11.20
C GLU A 326 23.58 0.76 -11.71
N SER A 327 24.74 0.30 -11.18
CA SER A 327 25.36 -0.96 -11.57
C SER A 327 24.48 -2.19 -11.32
N ILE A 328 23.46 -2.08 -10.45
CA ILE A 328 22.44 -3.12 -10.25
C ILE A 328 21.72 -3.50 -11.55
N PHE A 329 21.66 -2.59 -12.53
CA PHE A 329 21.08 -2.86 -13.85
C PHE A 329 22.07 -3.45 -14.86
N PHE A 330 23.37 -3.30 -14.63
CA PHE A 330 24.44 -3.68 -15.57
C PHE A 330 25.19 -4.96 -15.16
N GLN A 331 24.97 -5.46 -13.95
CA GLN A 331 25.58 -6.69 -13.45
C GLN A 331 24.51 -7.72 -13.07
N PRO A 332 24.82 -9.03 -13.17
CA PRO A 332 23.94 -10.08 -12.66
C PRO A 332 23.67 -9.94 -11.17
N VAL A 333 22.45 -10.26 -10.73
CA VAL A 333 22.00 -10.05 -9.35
C VAL A 333 22.88 -10.75 -8.33
N TRP A 334 23.40 -11.94 -8.65
CA TRP A 334 24.27 -12.70 -7.74
C TRP A 334 25.56 -11.94 -7.36
N ARG A 335 26.10 -11.09 -8.26
CA ARG A 335 27.31 -10.30 -7.96
C ARG A 335 27.00 -9.25 -6.92
N SER A 336 25.93 -8.50 -7.12
CA SER A 336 25.47 -7.50 -6.17
C SER A 336 25.10 -8.17 -4.83
N TRP A 337 24.32 -9.25 -4.88
CA TRP A 337 23.89 -10.02 -3.72
C TRP A 337 25.08 -10.54 -2.89
N SER A 338 26.11 -11.10 -3.52
CA SER A 338 27.28 -11.65 -2.82
C SER A 338 28.02 -10.64 -1.93
N LYS A 339 27.91 -9.34 -2.24
CA LYS A 339 28.52 -8.27 -1.43
C LYS A 339 27.76 -7.98 -0.14
N ILE A 340 26.46 -8.25 -0.10
CA ILE A 340 25.57 -7.87 1.00
C ILE A 340 25.09 -9.08 1.80
N GLU A 341 24.96 -10.24 1.15
CA GLU A 341 24.52 -11.49 1.75
C GLU A 341 25.26 -11.82 3.06
N PRO A 342 26.59 -11.71 3.18
CA PRO A 342 27.28 -11.97 4.44
C PRO A 342 26.82 -11.07 5.58
N ARG A 343 26.54 -9.78 5.30
CA ARG A 343 26.08 -8.81 6.31
C ARG A 343 24.68 -9.16 6.79
N LEU A 344 23.78 -9.53 5.87
CA LEU A 344 22.41 -9.92 6.20
C LEU A 344 22.34 -11.29 6.90
N ASN A 345 23.24 -12.21 6.56
CA ASN A 345 23.30 -13.55 7.14
C ASN A 345 24.03 -13.62 8.48
N PHE A 346 24.88 -12.63 8.78
CA PHE A 346 25.73 -12.67 9.96
C PHE A 346 24.92 -12.98 11.22
N TYR A 347 23.73 -12.39 11.38
CA TYR A 347 22.92 -12.57 12.58
C TYR A 347 21.89 -13.72 12.50
N SER A 348 21.39 -14.06 11.30
CA SER A 348 20.42 -15.17 11.11
C SER A 348 21.05 -16.54 11.37
N GLN A 349 22.36 -16.65 11.11
CA GLN A 349 23.15 -17.86 11.32
C GLN A 349 23.68 -18.00 12.75
N LYS A 350 23.69 -16.92 13.54
CA LYS A 350 24.19 -16.98 14.91
C LYS A 350 23.20 -17.72 15.80
N ARG A 351 23.77 -18.47 16.72
CA ARG A 351 23.09 -19.21 17.77
C ARG A 351 23.77 -18.81 19.06
N CYS A 352 22.99 -18.74 20.14
CA CYS A 352 23.55 -18.52 21.46
C CYS A 352 24.66 -19.53 21.73
N MET A 353 25.86 -19.06 22.07
CA MET A 353 27.00 -19.95 22.32
C MET A 353 26.79 -20.88 23.51
N ASN A 354 25.92 -20.49 24.46
CA ASN A 354 25.62 -21.26 25.65
C ASN A 354 24.53 -22.33 25.45
N CYS A 355 23.40 -22.00 24.82
CA CYS A 355 22.25 -22.92 24.71
C CYS A 355 21.86 -23.31 23.28
N GLY A 356 22.53 -22.78 22.26
CA GLY A 356 22.23 -23.06 20.86
C GLY A 356 20.92 -22.46 20.34
N SER A 357 20.22 -21.63 21.14
CA SER A 357 18.98 -20.98 20.73
C SER A 357 19.21 -19.96 19.60
N ASN A 358 18.22 -19.82 18.73
CA ASN A 358 18.14 -18.79 17.68
C ASN A 358 17.37 -17.53 18.12
N GLU A 359 16.82 -17.51 19.34
CA GLU A 359 16.12 -16.37 19.90
C GLU A 359 17.10 -15.40 20.56
N LEU A 360 17.68 -14.53 19.74
CA LEU A 360 18.67 -13.53 20.16
C LEU A 360 18.07 -12.12 20.04
N THR A 361 18.24 -11.30 21.07
CA THR A 361 18.10 -9.84 20.99
C THR A 361 19.46 -9.23 20.74
N VAL A 362 19.51 -8.22 19.88
CA VAL A 362 20.74 -7.50 19.61
C VAL A 362 20.76 -6.22 20.41
N ASP A 363 21.88 -5.96 21.08
CA ASP A 363 22.13 -4.76 21.84
C ASP A 363 23.37 -4.04 21.29
N TYR A 364 23.20 -2.77 20.95
CA TYR A 364 24.19 -1.92 20.32
C TYR A 364 24.88 -1.07 21.38
N ASP A 365 25.70 -1.72 22.19
CA ASP A 365 26.54 -1.04 23.16
C ASP A 365 27.89 -0.70 22.53
N ALA A 366 28.07 0.59 22.23
CA ALA A 366 29.32 1.27 21.84
C ALA A 366 29.91 0.96 20.44
N ASP A 367 30.59 1.97 19.88
CA ASP A 367 31.04 2.11 18.48
C ASP A 367 31.87 0.93 17.89
N ASP A 368 32.36 -0.02 18.71
CA ASP A 368 33.32 -1.06 18.31
C ASP A 368 32.83 -2.52 18.48
N TYR A 369 31.64 -2.77 19.05
CA TYR A 369 31.10 -4.13 19.18
C TYR A 369 29.57 -4.20 19.19
N VAL A 370 29.03 -5.37 18.88
CA VAL A 370 27.60 -5.70 18.93
C VAL A 370 27.40 -6.86 19.88
N SER A 371 26.43 -6.73 20.80
CA SER A 371 26.10 -7.78 21.75
C SER A 371 24.86 -8.56 21.32
N LEU A 372 24.90 -9.89 21.39
CA LEU A 372 23.74 -10.76 21.21
C LEU A 372 23.34 -11.36 22.55
N ILE A 373 22.16 -10.99 23.06
CA ILE A 373 21.60 -11.52 24.29
C ILE A 373 20.59 -12.62 23.94
N CYS A 374 20.78 -13.81 24.48
CA CYS A 374 19.85 -14.91 24.26
C CYS A 374 18.59 -14.75 25.12
N ARG A 375 17.40 -14.72 24.51
CA ARG A 375 16.12 -14.65 25.24
C ARG A 375 15.84 -15.88 26.12
N ASN A 376 16.46 -17.02 25.80
CA ASN A 376 16.19 -18.28 26.48
C ASN A 376 17.10 -18.53 27.69
N CYS A 377 18.34 -18.01 27.68
CA CYS A 377 19.29 -18.23 28.77
C CYS A 377 19.97 -16.95 29.28
N ASN A 378 19.58 -15.79 28.76
CA ASN A 378 20.14 -14.47 29.06
C ASN A 378 21.67 -14.36 28.90
N HIS A 379 22.29 -15.30 28.19
CA HIS A 379 23.72 -15.24 27.87
C HIS A 379 23.98 -14.17 26.81
N GLN A 380 25.05 -13.41 27.00
CA GLN A 380 25.45 -12.31 26.12
C GLN A 380 26.75 -12.66 25.38
N ASP A 381 26.67 -12.69 24.05
CA ASP A 381 27.79 -12.92 23.15
C ASP A 381 28.22 -11.57 22.54
N HIS A 382 29.51 -11.21 22.61
CA HIS A 382 30.01 -9.96 22.01
C HIS A 382 30.73 -10.22 20.69
N TYR A 383 30.41 -9.45 19.65
CA TYR A 383 31.01 -9.51 18.32
C TYR A 383 31.61 -8.16 17.95
N PHE A 384 32.92 -8.09 17.77
CA PHE A 384 33.59 -6.87 17.34
C PHE A 384 33.29 -6.58 15.87
N THR A 385 33.04 -5.32 15.53
CA THR A 385 32.61 -4.87 14.19
C THR A 385 33.79 -4.58 13.24
N ARG A 386 35.03 -4.88 13.65
CA ARG A 386 36.27 -4.69 12.87
C ARG A 386 36.84 -5.97 12.29
#